data_AF-A0A497MK22-F1
#
_entry.id   AF-A0A497MK22-F1
#
_cell.length_a   1.000
_cell.length_b   1.000
_cell.length_c   1.000
_cell.angle_alpha   90.00
_cell.angle_beta   90.00
_cell.angle_gamma   90.00
#
_symmetry.space_group_name_H-M   'P 1'
#
loop_
_entity.id
_entity.type
_entity.pdbx_description
1 polymer ?
#
loop_
_entity_poly.entity_id
_entity_poly.type
_entity_poly.pdbx_seq_one_letter_code
_entity_poly.pdbx_strand_id
1 'polypeptide(L)'
;MDGLGGEGRELHKRRMAWWREAKFGMFIHWGLYAIPAGVWNDRCIPGIGEWIMHTARIPVKEYEQLAKRFNPVKFDAREWVGVAKEAGMRYIVITAKHHDGFCMFDTKYTDYNIVKATPFGRDPLKELAEACREEGIKLGFYYSQTLDWHHPDGLGNDWDYSPSKQNFTRYLREYVKPQLRELLTNYGQVAVLWFDIGTPTPELARELVEFVREISPDTIISGRIG
;
A
#
# COMPACT_ATOMS: atom_id res chain seq x y z
N MET A 1 23.91 -12.56 -7.00
CA MET A 1 25.36 -12.26 -7.08
C MET A 1 25.49 -10.76 -7.22
N ASP A 2 26.20 -10.15 -6.28
CA ASP A 2 26.06 -8.74 -5.91
C ASP A 2 26.62 -7.77 -6.96
N GLY A 3 25.72 -7.27 -7.82
CA GLY A 3 26.03 -6.32 -8.90
C GLY A 3 26.13 -4.85 -8.48
N LEU A 4 26.39 -4.55 -7.21
CA LEU A 4 26.59 -3.17 -6.76
C LEU A 4 28.09 -2.85 -6.70
N GLY A 5 28.51 -1.84 -7.47
CA GLY A 5 29.84 -1.23 -7.35
C GLY A 5 30.11 -0.66 -5.94
N GLY A 6 31.32 -0.15 -5.70
CA GLY A 6 31.75 0.33 -4.37
C GLY A 6 30.80 1.36 -3.75
N GLU A 7 30.37 2.35 -4.53
CA GLU A 7 29.39 3.37 -4.12
C GLU A 7 27.99 2.80 -3.84
N GLY A 8 27.54 1.85 -4.67
CA GLY A 8 26.26 1.17 -4.49
C GLY A 8 26.20 0.32 -3.21
N ARG A 9 27.33 -0.31 -2.82
CA ARG A 9 27.43 -1.06 -1.55
C ARG A 9 27.35 -0.14 -0.34
N GLU A 10 27.95 1.04 -0.39
CA GLU A 10 27.92 1.97 0.75
C GLU A 10 26.52 2.58 0.92
N LEU A 11 25.87 2.98 -0.16
CA LEU A 11 24.48 3.43 -0.13
C LEU A 11 23.54 2.34 0.41
N HIS A 12 23.76 1.09 0.02
CA HIS A 12 23.00 -0.04 0.57
C HIS A 12 23.23 -0.21 2.08
N LYS A 13 24.48 -0.15 2.56
CA LYS A 13 24.79 -0.27 3.99
C LYS A 13 24.12 0.83 4.80
N ARG A 14 24.22 2.10 4.36
CA ARG A 14 23.59 3.25 5.02
C ARG A 14 22.08 3.06 5.13
N ARG A 15 21.43 2.69 4.02
CA ARG A 15 19.98 2.41 3.98
C ARG A 15 19.56 1.32 4.98
N MET A 16 20.34 0.24 5.06
CA MET A 16 20.01 -0.91 5.90
C MET A 16 20.44 -0.77 7.37
N ALA A 17 21.25 0.24 7.72
CA ALA A 17 21.78 0.40 9.07
C ALA A 17 20.67 0.48 10.13
N TRP A 18 19.75 1.43 9.96
CA TRP A 18 18.63 1.60 10.89
C TRP A 18 17.71 0.38 10.93
N TRP A 19 17.49 -0.29 9.78
CA TRP A 19 16.59 -1.45 9.70
C TRP A 19 17.11 -2.63 10.52
N ARG A 20 18.43 -2.84 10.50
CA ARG A 20 19.08 -3.88 11.31
C ARG A 20 18.95 -3.62 12.81
N GLU A 21 18.88 -2.36 13.21
CA GLU A 21 18.68 -1.93 14.61
C GLU A 21 17.21 -1.90 15.02
N ALA A 22 16.30 -1.67 14.09
CA ALA A 22 14.88 -1.47 14.37
C ALA A 22 14.23 -2.70 15.04
N LYS A 23 14.57 -3.91 14.56
CA LYS A 23 14.10 -5.25 15.00
C LYS A 23 12.58 -5.50 14.98
N PHE A 24 11.77 -4.52 15.34
CA PHE A 24 10.36 -4.68 15.63
C PHE A 24 9.55 -3.49 15.09
N GLY A 25 8.43 -3.79 14.45
CA GLY A 25 7.55 -2.79 13.84
C GLY A 25 6.10 -3.26 13.76
N MET A 26 5.20 -2.30 13.56
CA MET A 26 3.78 -2.53 13.38
C MET A 26 3.46 -2.70 11.89
N PHE A 27 2.56 -3.63 11.55
CA PHE A 27 1.96 -3.69 10.22
C PHE A 27 0.45 -3.50 10.35
N ILE A 28 -0.11 -2.58 9.57
CA ILE A 28 -1.53 -2.23 9.60
C ILE A 28 -2.14 -2.56 8.23
N HIS A 29 -3.09 -3.49 8.22
CA HIS A 29 -4.01 -3.70 7.10
C HIS A 29 -5.31 -2.97 7.39
N TRP A 30 -5.60 -1.95 6.60
CA TRP A 30 -6.82 -1.18 6.71
C TRP A 30 -7.31 -0.70 5.35
N GLY A 31 -8.61 -0.86 5.11
CA GLY A 31 -9.28 -0.57 3.84
C GLY A 31 -10.76 -0.94 3.93
N LEU A 32 -11.48 -0.92 2.81
CA LEU A 32 -12.93 -1.17 2.80
C LEU A 32 -13.30 -2.56 3.35
N TYR A 33 -12.43 -3.55 3.19
CA TYR A 33 -12.59 -4.91 3.72
C TYR A 33 -12.76 -4.96 5.25
N ALA A 34 -12.37 -3.91 5.98
CA ALA A 34 -12.60 -3.81 7.42
C ALA A 34 -14.09 -3.61 7.77
N ILE A 35 -14.93 -3.11 6.83
CA ILE A 35 -16.37 -2.96 7.04
C ILE A 35 -17.09 -4.31 7.11
N PRO A 36 -16.99 -5.20 6.09
CA PRO A 36 -17.65 -6.49 6.14
C PRO A 36 -17.02 -7.46 7.16
N ALA A 37 -15.76 -7.24 7.55
CA ALA A 37 -15.08 -7.98 8.62
C ALA A 37 -15.18 -9.52 8.48
N GLY A 38 -15.03 -10.03 7.25
CA GLY A 38 -15.11 -11.46 6.95
C GLY A 38 -16.51 -12.00 6.69
N VAL A 39 -17.55 -11.15 6.68
CA VAL A 39 -18.94 -11.54 6.38
C VAL A 39 -19.47 -10.79 5.16
N TRP A 40 -19.99 -11.51 4.19
CA TRP A 40 -20.67 -10.93 3.02
C TRP A 40 -22.03 -11.60 2.81
N ASN A 41 -23.11 -10.81 2.65
CA ASN A 41 -24.48 -11.30 2.48
C ASN A 41 -24.86 -12.38 3.52
N ASP A 42 -24.65 -12.06 4.80
CA ASP A 42 -24.92 -12.92 5.97
C ASP A 42 -24.16 -14.26 5.98
N ARG A 43 -23.06 -14.37 5.21
CA ARG A 43 -22.22 -15.56 5.17
C ARG A 43 -20.79 -15.23 5.58
N CYS A 44 -20.23 -16.05 6.45
CA CYS A 44 -18.80 -16.04 6.71
C CYS A 44 -18.05 -16.45 5.45
N ILE A 45 -17.16 -15.59 4.98
CA ILE A 45 -16.30 -15.87 3.83
C ILE A 45 -15.01 -16.50 4.36
N PRO A 46 -14.62 -17.68 3.88
CA PRO A 46 -13.44 -18.36 4.39
C PRO A 46 -12.15 -17.60 4.02
N GLY A 47 -11.12 -17.77 4.84
CA GLY A 47 -9.81 -17.17 4.60
C GLY A 47 -9.62 -15.84 5.31
N ILE A 48 -8.79 -14.98 4.71
CA ILE A 48 -8.35 -13.71 5.27
C ILE A 48 -9.26 -12.57 4.81
N GLY A 49 -9.62 -11.68 5.74
CA GLY A 49 -10.69 -10.69 5.55
C GLY A 49 -10.41 -9.69 4.43
N GLU A 50 -9.15 -9.32 4.22
CA GLU A 50 -8.72 -8.40 3.17
C GLU A 50 -8.80 -8.98 1.75
N TRP A 51 -9.06 -10.29 1.63
CA TRP A 51 -9.33 -10.99 0.37
C TRP A 51 -10.82 -11.21 0.10
N ILE A 52 -11.72 -10.67 0.93
CA ILE A 52 -13.16 -10.94 0.84
C ILE A 52 -13.76 -10.62 -0.53
N MET A 53 -13.34 -9.53 -1.18
CA MET A 53 -13.77 -9.15 -2.53
C MET A 53 -13.50 -10.25 -3.55
N HIS A 54 -12.29 -10.80 -3.54
CA HIS A 54 -11.88 -11.87 -4.43
C HIS A 54 -12.53 -13.20 -4.06
N THR A 55 -12.48 -13.62 -2.79
CA THR A 55 -12.97 -14.93 -2.35
C THR A 55 -14.48 -15.08 -2.56
N ALA A 56 -15.24 -14.02 -2.30
CA ALA A 56 -16.68 -14.00 -2.52
C ALA A 56 -17.07 -13.55 -3.95
N ARG A 57 -16.09 -13.26 -4.83
CA ARG A 57 -16.30 -12.77 -6.20
C ARG A 57 -17.27 -11.58 -6.26
N ILE A 58 -17.07 -10.61 -5.36
CA ILE A 58 -17.95 -9.45 -5.20
C ILE A 58 -17.70 -8.51 -6.39
N PRO A 59 -18.72 -8.19 -7.21
CA PRO A 59 -18.56 -7.28 -8.33
C PRO A 59 -18.05 -5.91 -7.88
N VAL A 60 -17.17 -5.27 -8.66
CA VAL A 60 -16.59 -3.95 -8.34
C VAL A 60 -17.66 -2.95 -7.92
N LYS A 61 -18.74 -2.83 -8.70
CA LYS A 61 -19.84 -1.88 -8.44
C LYS A 61 -20.55 -2.08 -7.09
N GLU A 62 -20.60 -3.32 -6.62
CA GLU A 62 -21.20 -3.67 -5.33
C GLU A 62 -20.23 -3.35 -4.19
N TYR A 63 -18.96 -3.74 -4.34
CA TYR A 63 -17.93 -3.50 -3.34
C TYR A 63 -17.66 -2.00 -3.11
N GLU A 64 -17.68 -1.19 -4.18
CA GLU A 64 -17.52 0.27 -4.10
C GLU A 64 -18.54 0.95 -3.16
N GLN A 65 -19.72 0.35 -2.95
CA GLN A 65 -20.73 0.92 -2.05
C GLN A 65 -20.27 0.96 -0.59
N LEU A 66 -19.27 0.15 -0.21
CA LEU A 66 -18.67 0.19 1.12
C LEU A 66 -18.04 1.56 1.43
N ALA A 67 -17.46 2.23 0.44
CA ALA A 67 -16.82 3.53 0.63
C ALA A 67 -17.79 4.59 1.19
N LYS A 68 -19.06 4.56 0.76
CA LYS A 68 -20.12 5.46 1.23
C LYS A 68 -20.42 5.32 2.73
N ARG A 69 -20.01 4.21 3.35
CA ARG A 69 -20.21 3.92 4.78
C ARG A 69 -18.91 3.95 5.57
N PHE A 70 -17.77 4.20 4.93
CA PHE A 70 -16.47 4.21 5.58
C PHE A 70 -16.28 5.53 6.34
N ASN A 71 -16.64 5.54 7.63
CA ASN A 71 -16.48 6.70 8.52
C ASN A 71 -15.85 6.30 9.87
N PRO A 72 -14.54 6.10 9.95
CA PRO A 72 -13.86 5.69 11.18
C PRO A 72 -13.73 6.88 12.15
N VAL A 73 -14.82 7.25 12.80
CA VAL A 73 -14.90 8.41 13.71
C VAL A 73 -13.99 8.33 14.94
N LYS A 74 -13.45 7.13 15.24
CA LYS A 74 -12.50 6.89 16.33
C LYS A 74 -11.05 6.81 15.88
N PHE A 75 -10.76 7.03 14.59
CA PHE A 75 -9.38 7.01 14.11
C PHE A 75 -8.61 8.22 14.66
N ASP A 76 -7.50 7.92 15.33
CA ASP A 76 -6.50 8.86 15.80
C ASP A 76 -5.10 8.32 15.48
N ALA A 77 -4.38 9.02 14.59
CA ALA A 77 -3.04 8.64 14.19
C ALA A 77 -2.02 8.71 15.35
N ARG A 78 -2.18 9.66 16.28
CA ARG A 78 -1.28 9.80 17.45
C ARG A 78 -1.50 8.66 18.43
N GLU A 79 -2.74 8.22 18.62
CA GLU A 79 -3.03 7.03 19.44
C GLU A 79 -2.33 5.79 18.86
N TRP A 80 -2.46 5.55 17.55
CA TRP A 80 -1.83 4.40 16.90
C TRP A 80 -0.30 4.42 16.99
N VAL A 81 0.31 5.59 16.76
CA VAL A 81 1.76 5.77 16.89
C VAL A 81 2.20 5.64 18.35
N GLY A 82 1.41 6.15 19.29
CA GLY A 82 1.64 6.00 20.73
C GLY A 82 1.69 4.53 21.15
N VAL A 83 0.70 3.73 20.73
CA VAL A 83 0.68 2.27 20.97
C VAL A 83 1.93 1.60 20.40
N ALA A 84 2.33 1.94 19.17
CA ALA A 84 3.54 1.38 18.57
C ALA A 84 4.80 1.72 19.39
N LYS A 85 4.92 2.98 19.82
CA LYS A 85 6.05 3.47 20.61
C LYS A 85 6.11 2.81 22.00
N GLU A 86 4.99 2.72 22.70
CA GLU A 86 4.87 2.08 24.00
C GLU A 86 5.23 0.59 23.93
N ALA A 87 4.85 -0.09 22.85
CA ALA A 87 5.25 -1.48 22.59
C ALA A 87 6.74 -1.64 22.21
N GLY A 88 7.49 -0.54 22.07
CA GLY A 88 8.91 -0.56 21.67
C GLY A 88 9.16 -0.73 20.19
N MET A 89 8.14 -0.61 19.34
CA MET A 89 8.27 -0.67 17.89
C MET A 89 9.03 0.55 17.37
N ARG A 90 9.77 0.38 16.27
CA ARG A 90 10.63 1.42 15.66
C ARG A 90 10.14 1.91 14.31
N TYR A 91 9.18 1.20 13.72
CA TYR A 91 8.58 1.56 12.45
C TYR A 91 7.14 1.05 12.36
N ILE A 92 6.37 1.70 11.50
CA ILE A 92 5.01 1.30 11.11
C ILE A 92 4.99 1.13 9.60
N VAL A 93 4.35 0.07 9.10
CA VAL A 93 3.99 -0.10 7.69
C VAL A 93 2.48 -0.19 7.60
N ILE A 94 1.85 0.61 6.75
CA ILE A 94 0.40 0.61 6.56
C ILE A 94 0.03 0.45 5.07
N THR A 95 -1.06 -0.26 4.79
CA THR A 95 -1.63 -0.41 3.44
C THR A 95 -2.04 0.94 2.86
N ALA A 96 -1.25 1.47 1.92
CA ALA A 96 -1.63 2.62 1.13
C ALA A 96 -2.64 2.25 0.03
N LYS A 97 -2.50 1.05 -0.53
CA LYS A 97 -3.49 0.42 -1.42
C LYS A 97 -3.38 -1.10 -1.31
N HIS A 98 -4.48 -1.79 -1.01
CA HIS A 98 -4.55 -3.25 -1.04
C HIS A 98 -5.03 -3.77 -2.41
N HIS A 99 -5.22 -5.08 -2.56
CA HIS A 99 -5.69 -5.69 -3.80
C HIS A 99 -7.09 -5.24 -4.22
N ASP A 100 -7.92 -4.77 -3.28
CA ASP A 100 -9.24 -4.23 -3.60
C ASP A 100 -9.18 -2.87 -4.34
N GLY A 101 -7.97 -2.33 -4.56
CA GLY A 101 -7.72 -1.13 -5.33
C GLY A 101 -8.04 0.17 -4.60
N PHE A 102 -8.58 0.10 -3.38
CA PHE A 102 -8.96 1.30 -2.63
C PHE A 102 -7.76 2.01 -2.05
N CYS A 103 -7.55 3.26 -2.45
CA CYS A 103 -6.42 4.07 -1.97
C CYS A 103 -6.74 4.69 -0.60
N MET A 104 -5.90 4.42 0.39
CA MET A 104 -6.00 4.99 1.74
C MET A 104 -5.40 6.39 1.86
N PHE A 105 -5.20 7.09 0.74
CA PHE A 105 -4.58 8.41 0.64
C PHE A 105 -5.20 9.23 -0.50
N ASP A 106 -5.04 10.55 -0.48
CA ASP A 106 -5.60 11.42 -1.54
C ASP A 106 -4.76 11.34 -2.82
N THR A 107 -5.23 10.53 -3.78
CA THR A 107 -4.64 10.43 -5.11
C THR A 107 -5.49 11.13 -6.16
N LYS A 108 -4.83 11.77 -7.12
CA LYS A 108 -5.52 12.34 -8.30
C LYS A 108 -5.82 11.32 -9.40
N TYR A 109 -5.28 10.11 -9.30
CA TYR A 109 -5.37 9.08 -10.35
C TYR A 109 -6.66 8.25 -10.28
N THR A 110 -7.40 8.33 -9.17
CA THR A 110 -8.74 7.76 -9.03
C THR A 110 -9.54 8.53 -7.98
N ASP A 111 -10.87 8.56 -8.14
CA ASP A 111 -11.77 9.02 -7.08
C ASP A 111 -12.10 7.91 -6.08
N TYR A 112 -11.70 6.67 -6.37
CA TYR A 112 -11.82 5.52 -5.46
C TYR A 112 -10.72 5.54 -4.38
N ASN A 113 -10.79 6.56 -3.54
CA ASN A 113 -9.86 6.78 -2.44
C ASN A 113 -10.59 7.29 -1.19
N ILE A 114 -9.94 7.16 -0.03
CA ILE A 114 -10.54 7.47 1.27
C ILE A 114 -11.00 8.92 1.42
N VAL A 115 -10.32 9.88 0.79
CA VAL A 115 -10.65 11.30 0.91
C VAL A 115 -11.90 11.64 0.10
N LYS A 116 -12.00 11.11 -1.12
CA LYS A 116 -13.06 11.50 -2.07
C LYS A 116 -14.29 10.59 -2.05
N ALA A 117 -14.11 9.30 -1.82
CA ALA A 117 -15.20 8.32 -1.91
C ALA A 117 -15.93 8.08 -0.58
N THR A 118 -15.49 8.68 0.52
CA THR A 118 -15.99 8.36 1.86
C THR A 118 -16.44 9.59 2.64
N PRO A 119 -17.38 9.44 3.58
CA PRO A 119 -17.74 10.50 4.54
C PRO A 119 -16.60 10.86 5.52
N PHE A 120 -15.51 10.09 5.59
CA PHE A 120 -14.36 10.40 6.44
C PHE A 120 -13.63 11.67 6.01
N GLY A 121 -13.45 11.85 4.69
CA GLY A 121 -12.91 13.08 4.08
C GLY A 121 -11.49 13.50 4.51
N ARG A 122 -10.75 12.61 5.18
CA ARG A 122 -9.42 12.84 5.75
C ARG A 122 -8.40 11.89 5.14
N ASP A 123 -7.14 12.31 5.08
CA ASP A 123 -6.01 11.48 4.62
C ASP A 123 -5.29 10.85 5.84
N PRO A 124 -5.56 9.58 6.18
CA PRO A 124 -4.97 8.95 7.36
C PRO A 124 -3.47 8.67 7.19
N LEU A 125 -2.95 8.54 5.96
CA LEU A 125 -1.52 8.33 5.75
C LEU A 125 -0.74 9.61 6.04
N LYS A 126 -1.31 10.77 5.69
CA LYS A 126 -0.73 12.07 6.04
C LYS A 126 -0.72 12.29 7.55
N GLU A 127 -1.83 12.00 8.23
CA GLU A 127 -1.91 12.10 9.69
C GLU A 127 -0.92 11.15 10.39
N LEU A 128 -0.78 9.91 9.90
CA LEU A 128 0.23 8.96 10.41
C LEU A 128 1.66 9.42 10.14
N ALA A 129 1.94 10.01 8.97
CA ALA A 129 3.26 10.55 8.64
C ALA A 129 3.66 11.68 9.59
N GLU A 130 2.72 12.57 9.92
CA GLU A 130 2.94 13.64 10.88
C GLU A 130 3.19 13.09 12.29
N ALA A 131 2.33 12.19 12.79
CA ALA A 131 2.48 11.58 14.12
C ALA A 131 3.77 10.74 14.25
N CYS A 132 4.13 9.96 13.22
CA CYS A 132 5.38 9.19 13.20
C CYS A 132 6.61 10.10 13.29
N ARG A 133 6.59 11.23 12.58
CA ARG A 133 7.67 12.22 12.61
C ARG A 133 7.80 12.87 13.99
N GLU A 134 6.69 13.23 14.62
CA GLU A 134 6.68 13.79 15.99
C GLU A 134 7.29 12.82 17.01
N GLU A 135 7.00 11.52 16.88
CA GLU A 135 7.39 10.49 17.84
C GLU A 135 8.71 9.77 17.52
N GLY A 136 9.36 10.11 16.40
CA GLY A 136 10.60 9.47 15.95
C GLY A 136 10.42 8.03 15.45
N ILE A 137 9.19 7.67 15.05
CA ILE A 137 8.86 6.37 14.45
C ILE A 137 9.02 6.48 12.93
N LYS A 138 9.62 5.45 12.32
CA LYS A 138 9.77 5.42 10.86
C LYS A 138 8.48 4.94 10.20
N LEU A 139 8.00 5.66 9.19
CA LEU A 139 6.81 5.26 8.43
C LEU A 139 7.20 4.58 7.12
N GLY A 140 6.53 3.48 6.81
CA GLY A 140 6.54 2.82 5.52
C GLY A 140 5.13 2.59 4.99
N PHE A 141 5.06 2.30 3.69
CA PHE A 141 3.80 2.00 3.02
C PHE A 141 3.84 0.63 2.38
N TYR A 142 2.75 -0.11 2.54
CA TYR A 142 2.44 -1.25 1.70
C TYR A 142 1.68 -0.77 0.47
N TYR A 143 2.01 -1.32 -0.69
CA TYR A 143 1.31 -1.01 -1.93
C TYR A 143 1.18 -2.25 -2.81
N SER A 144 -0.05 -2.62 -3.18
CA SER A 144 -0.27 -3.68 -4.15
C SER A 144 -0.08 -3.17 -5.58
N GLN A 145 1.10 -3.44 -6.13
CA GLN A 145 1.51 -3.01 -7.47
C GLN A 145 1.01 -3.93 -8.59
N THR A 146 0.68 -5.18 -8.28
CA THR A 146 0.32 -6.20 -9.27
C THR A 146 -1.18 -6.47 -9.28
N LEU A 147 -1.73 -6.80 -8.12
CA LEU A 147 -3.17 -7.04 -7.98
C LEU A 147 -3.89 -5.72 -7.75
N ASP A 148 -4.92 -5.49 -8.54
CA ASP A 148 -5.84 -4.38 -8.38
C ASP A 148 -7.17 -4.82 -8.98
N TRP A 149 -8.09 -5.20 -8.10
CA TRP A 149 -9.39 -5.75 -8.46
C TRP A 149 -10.37 -4.66 -8.88
N HIS A 150 -10.00 -3.38 -8.76
CA HIS A 150 -10.80 -2.24 -9.21
C HIS A 150 -10.39 -1.76 -10.60
N HIS A 151 -9.10 -1.80 -10.92
CA HIS A 151 -8.59 -1.28 -12.18
C HIS A 151 -8.70 -2.33 -13.32
N PRO A 152 -9.28 -2.00 -14.50
CA PRO A 152 -9.48 -2.98 -15.58
C PRO A 152 -8.19 -3.53 -16.20
N ASP A 153 -7.08 -2.81 -16.07
CA ASP A 153 -5.73 -3.27 -16.48
C ASP A 153 -4.91 -3.88 -15.30
N GLY A 154 -5.46 -3.87 -14.09
CA GLY A 154 -4.89 -4.55 -12.93
C GLY A 154 -5.11 -6.06 -13.02
N LEU A 155 -4.28 -6.85 -12.33
CA LEU A 155 -4.42 -8.31 -12.35
C LEU A 155 -5.33 -8.80 -11.22
N GLY A 156 -5.88 -10.00 -11.40
CA GLY A 156 -6.55 -10.75 -10.34
C GLY A 156 -8.06 -10.56 -10.23
N ASN A 157 -8.71 -9.79 -11.11
CA ASN A 157 -10.17 -9.75 -11.23
C ASN A 157 -10.63 -10.23 -12.60
N ASP A 158 -10.92 -11.53 -12.70
CA ASP A 158 -11.48 -12.20 -13.89
C ASP A 158 -13.01 -12.33 -13.85
N TRP A 159 -13.68 -11.83 -12.80
CA TRP A 159 -15.14 -11.88 -12.68
C TRP A 159 -15.82 -10.59 -13.18
N ASP A 160 -15.14 -9.45 -13.14
CA ASP A 160 -15.60 -8.19 -13.74
C ASP A 160 -14.89 -7.86 -15.07
N TYR A 161 -13.62 -8.29 -15.24
CA TYR A 161 -12.79 -7.92 -16.39
C TYR A 161 -12.31 -9.14 -17.18
N SER A 162 -12.08 -8.93 -18.48
CA SER A 162 -11.54 -9.97 -19.36
C SER A 162 -10.01 -9.92 -19.34
N PRO A 163 -9.30 -10.97 -18.88
CA PRO A 163 -7.84 -10.97 -18.80
C PRO A 163 -7.15 -10.68 -20.14
N SER A 164 -7.75 -11.11 -21.26
CA SER A 164 -7.24 -10.86 -22.61
C SER A 164 -7.25 -9.39 -23.04
N LYS A 165 -7.96 -8.52 -22.32
CA LYS A 165 -8.04 -7.07 -22.60
C LYS A 165 -7.12 -6.24 -21.70
N GLN A 166 -6.47 -6.86 -20.72
CA GLN A 166 -5.63 -6.18 -19.75
C GLN A 166 -4.33 -5.68 -20.38
N ASN A 167 -3.96 -4.44 -20.08
CA ASN A 167 -2.64 -3.89 -20.38
C ASN A 167 -1.88 -3.54 -19.10
N PHE A 168 -1.26 -4.55 -18.49
CA PHE A 168 -0.53 -4.38 -17.23
C PHE A 168 0.60 -3.36 -17.32
N THR A 169 1.33 -3.29 -18.44
CA THR A 169 2.41 -2.32 -18.62
C THR A 169 1.90 -0.89 -18.60
N ARG A 170 0.73 -0.62 -19.22
CA ARG A 170 0.05 0.68 -19.14
C ARG A 170 -0.34 0.99 -17.69
N TYR A 171 -1.01 0.05 -17.02
CA TYR A 171 -1.39 0.20 -15.60
C TYR A 171 -0.18 0.51 -14.71
N LEU A 172 0.94 -0.21 -14.88
CA LEU A 172 2.14 0.03 -14.09
C LEU A 172 2.69 1.45 -14.30
N ARG A 173 2.75 1.93 -15.55
CA ARG A 173 3.39 3.19 -15.90
C ARG A 173 2.51 4.42 -15.70
N GLU A 174 1.21 4.29 -15.95
CA GLU A 174 0.27 5.41 -15.96
C GLU A 174 -0.57 5.50 -14.67
N TYR A 175 -0.62 4.44 -13.86
CA TYR A 175 -1.40 4.40 -12.62
C TYR A 175 -0.52 4.10 -11.39
N VAL A 176 0.21 2.98 -11.39
CA VAL A 176 1.02 2.59 -10.22
C VAL A 176 2.18 3.54 -9.97
N LYS A 177 3.05 3.76 -10.96
CA LYS A 177 4.22 4.65 -10.80
C LYS A 177 3.81 6.05 -10.36
N PRO A 178 2.78 6.69 -10.94
CA PRO A 178 2.37 8.01 -10.46
C PRO A 178 1.79 8.02 -9.04
N GLN A 179 1.03 7.00 -8.64
CA GLN A 179 0.58 6.85 -7.24
C GLN A 179 1.76 6.65 -6.26
N LEU A 180 2.76 5.85 -6.65
CA LEU A 180 3.99 5.71 -5.85
C LEU A 180 4.76 7.02 -5.75
N ARG A 181 4.78 7.83 -6.81
CA ARG A 181 5.39 9.17 -6.75
C ARG A 181 4.69 10.03 -5.70
N GLU A 182 3.35 10.08 -5.68
CA GLU A 182 2.59 10.80 -4.66
C GLU A 182 2.94 10.32 -3.25
N LEU A 183 3.01 9.00 -3.03
CA LEU A 183 3.39 8.41 -1.74
C LEU A 183 4.82 8.76 -1.31
N LEU A 184 5.77 8.80 -2.25
CA LEU A 184 7.18 9.07 -1.95
C LEU A 184 7.50 10.57 -1.83
N THR A 185 6.62 11.47 -2.28
CA THR A 185 6.89 12.92 -2.24
C THR A 185 6.01 13.70 -1.26
N ASN A 186 4.80 13.22 -0.94
CA ASN A 186 3.82 14.02 -0.21
C ASN A 186 3.76 13.71 1.31
N TYR A 187 4.39 12.61 1.75
CA TYR A 187 4.28 12.08 3.12
C TYR A 187 5.60 12.11 3.89
N GLY A 188 6.58 12.88 3.41
CA GLY A 188 7.94 12.91 3.96
C GLY A 188 8.77 11.68 3.62
N GLN A 189 9.81 11.40 4.40
CA GLN A 189 10.69 10.27 4.13
C GLN A 189 9.99 8.93 4.38
N VAL A 190 9.67 8.21 3.31
CA VAL A 190 9.20 6.83 3.38
C VAL A 190 10.37 5.91 3.68
N ALA A 191 10.34 5.24 4.83
CA ALA A 191 11.41 4.36 5.29
C ALA A 191 11.40 3.00 4.57
N VAL A 192 10.20 2.45 4.34
CA VAL A 192 9.99 1.15 3.68
C VAL A 192 8.84 1.25 2.69
N LEU A 193 9.06 0.75 1.48
CA LEU A 193 8.00 0.46 0.51
C LEU A 193 7.87 -1.06 0.40
N TRP A 194 6.76 -1.57 0.90
CA TRP A 194 6.47 -2.99 0.98
C TRP A 194 5.54 -3.37 -0.18
N PHE A 195 6.12 -3.86 -1.26
CA PHE A 195 5.37 -4.40 -2.39
C PHE A 195 4.85 -5.79 -2.11
N ASP A 196 3.79 -6.17 -2.82
CA ASP A 196 3.20 -7.49 -2.71
C ASP A 196 2.89 -8.14 -4.04
N ILE A 197 2.94 -9.46 -4.11
CA ILE A 197 2.80 -10.29 -5.32
C ILE A 197 3.68 -9.75 -6.46
N GLY A 198 4.79 -10.42 -6.74
CA GLY A 198 5.80 -9.94 -7.70
C GLY A 198 5.21 -9.53 -9.06
N THR A 199 5.83 -8.54 -9.71
CA THR A 199 5.41 -8.11 -11.04
C THR A 199 5.50 -9.26 -12.05
N PRO A 200 4.72 -9.25 -13.15
CA PRO A 200 4.68 -10.36 -14.10
C PRO A 200 6.02 -10.73 -14.75
N THR A 201 6.95 -9.77 -14.86
CA THR A 201 8.29 -10.03 -15.41
C THR A 201 9.39 -9.36 -14.59
N PRO A 202 10.61 -9.91 -14.57
CA PRO A 202 11.77 -9.28 -13.94
C PRO A 202 12.12 -7.90 -14.52
N GLU A 203 11.80 -7.64 -15.79
CA GLU A 203 12.02 -6.35 -16.44
C GLU A 203 11.14 -5.27 -15.80
N LEU A 204 9.87 -5.58 -15.55
CA LEU A 204 8.94 -4.66 -14.91
C LEU A 204 9.29 -4.44 -13.43
N ALA A 205 9.75 -5.49 -12.73
CA ALA A 205 10.26 -5.36 -11.36
C ALA A 205 11.44 -4.39 -11.31
N ARG A 206 12.43 -4.57 -12.20
CA ARG A 206 13.59 -3.68 -12.31
C ARG A 206 13.17 -2.25 -12.63
N GLU A 207 12.28 -2.07 -13.61
CA GLU A 207 11.76 -0.77 -14.02
C GLU A 207 11.06 -0.02 -12.86
N LEU A 208 10.39 -0.75 -11.96
CA LEU A 208 9.73 -0.19 -10.78
C LEU A 208 10.72 0.11 -9.66
N VAL A 209 11.71 -0.75 -9.43
CA VAL A 209 12.80 -0.52 -8.46
C VAL A 209 13.59 0.73 -8.83
N GLU A 210 14.00 0.86 -10.09
CA GLU A 210 14.75 2.01 -10.59
C GLU A 210 13.96 3.31 -10.40
N PHE A 211 12.67 3.29 -10.75
CA PHE A 211 11.77 4.43 -10.54
C PHE A 211 11.69 4.86 -9.07
N VAL A 212 11.57 3.91 -8.13
CA VAL A 212 11.56 4.24 -6.68
C VAL A 212 12.91 4.79 -6.23
N ARG A 213 14.03 4.25 -6.75
CA ARG A 213 15.39 4.68 -6.40
C ARG A 213 15.69 6.10 -6.88
N GLU A 214 15.18 6.49 -8.05
CA GLU A 214 15.31 7.86 -8.57
C GLU A 214 14.60 8.89 -7.67
N ILE A 215 13.46 8.51 -7.07
CA ILE A 215 12.64 9.43 -6.27
C ILE A 215 13.08 9.44 -4.80
N SER A 216 13.28 8.25 -4.23
CA SER A 216 13.60 8.08 -2.81
C SER A 216 14.75 7.08 -2.65
N PRO A 217 16.01 7.55 -2.84
CA PRO A 217 17.19 6.70 -2.83
C PRO A 217 17.45 6.05 -1.47
N ASP A 218 16.83 6.49 -0.38
CA ASP A 218 16.95 5.92 0.97
C ASP A 218 15.79 4.99 1.37
N THR A 219 14.72 4.88 0.57
CA THR A 219 13.62 3.94 0.88
C THR A 219 14.08 2.48 0.73
N ILE A 220 13.83 1.64 1.74
CA ILE A 220 13.99 0.18 1.63
C ILE A 220 12.84 -0.37 0.80
N ILE A 221 13.15 -1.24 -0.17
CA ILE A 221 12.13 -1.92 -0.99
C ILE A 221 12.09 -3.39 -0.54
N SER A 222 10.90 -3.93 -0.28
CA SER A 222 10.74 -5.34 0.07
C SER A 222 11.10 -6.26 -1.11
N GLY A 223 11.54 -7.48 -0.81
CA GLY A 223 11.92 -8.46 -1.83
C GLY A 223 10.74 -9.07 -2.61
N ARG A 224 9.49 -8.77 -2.25
CA ARG A 224 8.30 -9.35 -2.91
C ARG A 224 7.92 -8.66 -4.23
N ILE A 225 8.69 -7.66 -4.66
CA ILE A 225 8.48 -6.94 -5.93
C ILE A 225 8.67 -7.83 -7.17
N GLY A 226 9.44 -8.91 -7.06
CA GLY A 226 9.78 -9.81 -8.18
C GLY A 226 11.26 -9.78 -8.53
#